data_AF-A0A016XC53-F1
#
_entry.id   AF-A0A016XC53-F1
#
_cell.length_a   1.000
_cell.length_b   1.000
_cell.length_c   1.000
_cell.angle_alpha   90.00
_cell.angle_beta   90.00
_cell.angle_gamma   90.00
#
_symmetry.space_group_name_H-M   'P 1'
#
loop_
_entity.id
_entity.type
_entity.pdbx_description
1 polymer ?
#
loop_
_entity_poly.entity_id
_entity_poly.type
_entity_poly.pdbx_seq_one_letter_code
_entity_poly.pdbx_strand_id
1 'polypeptide(L)'
;MIDVATLNVIRRWALREQMSIREISRRTGVARNTVKKYLRSEETEPTYTRRVSPSKLDPYAEKLASWLGIEATKSRKQRRNLKQIYTAKPYFRPCRPHDAC
;
A
#
# COMPACT_ATOMS: atom_id res chain seq x y z
N MET A 1 14.93 -13.18 0.64
CA MET A 1 14.67 -12.23 -0.47
C MET A 1 16.02 -11.68 -0.88
N ILE A 2 16.31 -11.56 -2.19
CA ILE A 2 17.67 -11.29 -2.70
C ILE A 2 17.74 -9.88 -3.28
N ASP A 3 18.85 -9.19 -3.07
CA ASP A 3 19.10 -7.85 -3.61
C ASP A 3 19.44 -7.87 -5.11
N VAL A 4 19.16 -6.76 -5.79
CA VAL A 4 19.45 -6.58 -7.22
C VAL A 4 20.95 -6.78 -7.52
N ALA A 5 21.83 -6.36 -6.60
CA ALA A 5 23.27 -6.55 -6.73
C ALA A 5 23.66 -8.04 -6.79
N THR A 6 23.09 -8.86 -5.90
CA THR A 6 23.36 -10.30 -5.86
C THR A 6 22.80 -11.01 -7.09
N LEU A 7 21.64 -10.59 -7.60
CA LEU A 7 21.06 -11.12 -8.85
C LEU A 7 21.98 -10.86 -10.05
N ASN A 8 22.57 -9.66 -10.14
CA ASN A 8 23.50 -9.31 -11.21
C ASN A 8 24.80 -10.14 -11.17
N VAL A 9 25.32 -10.45 -9.97
CA VAL A 9 26.47 -11.34 -9.79
C VAL A 9 26.14 -12.76 -10.26
N ILE A 10 24.99 -13.31 -9.85
CA ILE A 10 24.52 -14.63 -10.26
C ILE A 10 24.42 -14.74 -11.79
N ARG A 11 23.82 -13.73 -12.45
CA ARG A 11 23.66 -13.69 -13.91
C ARG A 11 24.99 -13.60 -14.64
N ARG A 12 25.93 -12.77 -14.16
CA ARG A 12 27.28 -12.65 -14.74
C ARG A 12 28.02 -13.98 -14.71
N TRP A 13 27.99 -14.65 -13.56
CA TRP A 13 28.64 -15.93 -13.36
C TRP A 13 28.02 -17.07 -14.16
N ALA A 14 26.70 -17.09 -14.30
CA ALA A 14 26.01 -18.10 -15.10
C ALA A 14 26.14 -17.87 -16.60
N LEU A 15 25.96 -16.63 -17.09
CA LEU A 15 25.87 -16.34 -18.52
C LEU A 15 27.23 -16.06 -19.19
N ARG A 16 28.16 -15.40 -18.49
CA ARG A 16 29.50 -15.11 -19.04
C ARG A 16 30.52 -16.17 -18.68
N GLU A 17 30.62 -16.48 -17.40
CA GLU A 17 31.66 -17.39 -16.88
C GLU A 17 31.24 -18.87 -16.96
N GLN A 18 29.99 -19.16 -17.34
CA GLN A 18 29.42 -20.51 -17.46
C GLN A 18 29.67 -21.39 -16.23
N MET A 19 29.69 -20.78 -15.04
CA MET A 19 29.91 -21.50 -13.80
C MET A 19 28.72 -22.39 -13.44
N SER A 20 29.01 -23.50 -12.77
CA SER A 20 27.96 -24.42 -12.34
C SER A 20 27.03 -23.77 -11.30
N ILE A 21 25.74 -24.12 -11.35
CA ILE A 21 24.72 -23.64 -10.38
C ILE A 21 25.14 -23.96 -8.93
N ARG A 22 25.82 -25.09 -8.71
CA ARG A 22 26.34 -25.48 -7.39
C ARG A 22 27.41 -24.52 -6.89
N GLU A 23 28.32 -24.11 -7.77
CA GLU A 23 29.41 -23.21 -7.42
C GLU A 23 28.91 -21.80 -7.13
N ILE A 24 27.95 -21.32 -7.93
CA ILE A 24 27.26 -20.05 -7.70
C ILE A 24 26.55 -20.08 -6.34
N SER A 25 25.89 -21.19 -5.99
CA SER A 25 25.21 -21.37 -4.70
C SER A 25 26.18 -21.31 -3.52
N ARG A 26 27.36 -21.95 -3.63
CA ARG A 26 28.40 -21.90 -2.58
C ARG A 26 28.97 -20.50 -2.38
N ARG A 27 29.26 -19.79 -3.47
CA ARG A 27 29.90 -18.47 -3.42
C ARG A 27 28.94 -17.35 -3.00
N THR A 28 27.66 -17.44 -3.37
CA THR A 28 26.64 -16.43 -3.03
C THR A 28 25.89 -16.72 -1.73
N GLY A 29 25.98 -17.93 -1.18
CA GLY A 29 25.21 -18.35 -0.01
C GLY A 29 23.70 -18.51 -0.30
N VAL A 30 23.30 -18.44 -1.56
CA VAL A 30 21.90 -18.55 -2.00
C VAL A 30 21.58 -20.02 -2.29
N ALA A 31 20.41 -20.48 -1.87
CA ALA A 31 19.96 -21.85 -2.14
C ALA A 31 19.91 -22.15 -3.64
N ARG A 32 20.35 -23.35 -4.05
CA ARG A 32 20.38 -23.81 -5.45
C ARG A 32 19.06 -23.62 -6.20
N ASN A 33 17.93 -23.80 -5.50
CA ASN A 33 16.59 -23.67 -6.07
C ASN A 33 16.29 -22.22 -6.46
N THR A 34 16.78 -21.30 -5.66
CA THR A 34 16.62 -19.86 -5.85
C THR A 34 17.46 -19.38 -7.03
N VAL A 35 18.72 -19.83 -7.14
CA VAL A 35 19.56 -19.58 -8.33
C VAL A 35 18.87 -20.10 -9.61
N LYS A 36 18.37 -21.34 -9.58
CA LYS A 36 17.66 -21.94 -10.71
C LYS A 36 16.36 -21.19 -11.07
N LYS A 37 15.62 -20.70 -10.07
CA LYS A 37 14.42 -19.88 -10.27
C LYS A 37 14.77 -18.58 -11.00
N TYR A 38 15.78 -17.86 -10.50
CA TYR A 38 16.18 -16.56 -11.05
C TYR A 38 16.86 -16.62 -12.42
N LEU A 39 17.51 -17.73 -12.77
CA LEU A 39 18.06 -17.94 -14.12
C LEU A 39 16.97 -18.29 -15.15
N ARG A 40 15.82 -18.81 -14.73
CA ARG A 40 14.68 -19.10 -15.63
C ARG A 40 13.86 -17.86 -15.94
N SER A 41 13.78 -16.94 -14.99
CA SER A 41 13.05 -15.68 -15.10
C SER A 41 14.03 -14.55 -15.41
N GLU A 42 14.44 -14.44 -16.68
CA GLU A 42 15.38 -13.42 -17.17
C GLU A 42 14.92 -11.99 -16.83
N GLU A 43 13.62 -11.79 -16.64
CA GLU A 43 12.99 -10.55 -16.23
C GLU A 43 12.27 -10.76 -14.89
N THR A 44 12.99 -10.57 -13.78
CA THR A 44 12.32 -10.34 -12.50
C THR A 44 13.13 -9.34 -11.72
N GLU A 45 12.76 -8.07 -11.86
CA GLU A 45 13.01 -7.15 -10.76
C GLU A 45 12.41 -7.79 -9.50
N PRO A 46 13.17 -7.94 -8.40
CA PRO A 46 12.62 -8.48 -7.16
C PRO A 46 11.60 -7.48 -6.62
N THR A 47 10.34 -7.63 -7.04
CA THR A 47 9.25 -6.78 -6.57
C THR A 47 9.03 -7.08 -5.10
N TYR A 48 9.29 -6.08 -4.26
CA TYR A 48 8.88 -6.11 -2.87
C TYR A 48 7.36 -6.16 -2.83
N THR A 49 6.82 -7.22 -2.21
CA THR A 49 5.40 -7.25 -1.90
C THR A 49 5.11 -6.05 -1.02
N ARG A 50 4.15 -5.22 -1.43
CA ARG A 50 3.76 -4.04 -0.67
C ARG A 50 3.36 -4.50 0.72
N ARG A 51 4.05 -3.99 1.75
CA ARG A 51 3.66 -4.26 3.14
C ARG A 51 2.25 -3.75 3.35
N VAL A 52 1.32 -4.65 3.65
CA VAL A 52 -0.02 -4.28 4.10
C VAL A 52 0.10 -4.01 5.60
N SER A 53 0.36 -2.76 5.97
CA SER A 53 0.30 -2.33 7.35
C SER A 53 -1.17 -2.15 7.73
N PRO A 54 -1.75 -2.95 8.64
CA PRO A 54 -3.11 -2.73 9.10
C PRO A 54 -3.18 -1.34 9.75
N SER A 55 -3.95 -0.45 9.15
CA SER A 55 -4.19 0.87 9.70
C SER A 55 -5.23 0.77 10.80
N LYS A 56 -5.09 1.59 11.85
CA LYS A 56 -6.08 1.67 12.93
C LYS A 56 -7.47 2.13 12.41
N LEU A 57 -7.53 2.64 11.18
CA LEU A 57 -8.74 3.12 10.52
C LEU A 57 -9.40 2.05 9.64
N ASP A 58 -8.74 0.94 9.33
CA ASP A 58 -9.27 -0.13 8.49
C ASP A 58 -10.60 -0.71 9.04
N PRO A 59 -10.76 -0.92 10.36
CA PRO A 59 -12.04 -1.39 10.92
C PRO A 59 -13.19 -0.40 10.76
N TYR A 60 -12.91 0.87 10.48
CA TYR A 60 -13.90 1.94 10.37
C TYR A 60 -14.12 2.39 8.91
N ALA A 61 -13.46 1.77 7.94
CA ALA A 61 -13.48 2.19 6.55
C ALA A 61 -14.89 2.30 5.96
N GLU A 62 -15.74 1.28 6.19
CA GLU A 62 -17.14 1.27 5.73
C GLU A 62 -17.98 2.38 6.37
N LYS A 63 -17.79 2.59 7.67
CA LYS A 63 -18.50 3.64 8.42
C LYS A 63 -18.09 5.04 7.96
N LEU A 64 -16.80 5.25 7.71
CA LEU A 64 -16.31 6.51 7.16
C LEU A 64 -16.80 6.75 5.73
N ALA A 65 -16.82 5.71 4.89
CA ALA A 65 -17.32 5.80 3.51
C ALA A 65 -18.81 6.17 3.47
N SER A 66 -19.64 5.54 4.31
CA SER A 66 -21.07 5.87 4.40
C SER A 66 -21.30 7.32 4.86
N TRP A 67 -20.56 7.80 5.86
CA TRP A 67 -20.65 9.19 6.32
C TRP A 67 -20.21 10.19 5.24
N LEU A 68 -19.14 9.89 4.51
CA LEU A 68 -18.69 10.71 3.38
C LEU A 68 -19.74 10.73 2.25
N GLY A 69 -20.38 9.60 1.96
CA GLY A 69 -21.47 9.53 0.99
C GLY A 69 -22.65 10.41 1.38
N ILE A 70 -23.08 10.36 2.65
CA ILE A 70 -24.17 11.19 3.18
C ILE A 70 -23.82 12.67 3.17
N GLU A 71 -22.57 13.05 3.42
CA GLU A 71 -22.13 14.45 3.35
C GLU A 71 -21.95 14.95 1.90
N ALA A 72 -21.61 14.04 0.98
CA ALA A 72 -21.45 14.37 -0.44
C ALA A 72 -22.80 14.77 -1.08
N THR A 73 -23.90 14.12 -0.69
CA THR A 73 -25.24 14.44 -1.22
C THR A 73 -25.82 15.75 -0.68
N LYS A 74 -25.28 16.30 0.41
CA LYS A 74 -25.74 17.58 0.97
C LYS A 74 -25.23 18.77 0.17
N SER A 75 -26.06 19.81 0.10
CA SER A 75 -25.70 21.09 -0.52
C SER A 75 -24.50 21.73 0.20
N ARG A 76 -23.73 22.57 -0.52
CA ARG A 76 -22.50 23.20 0.00
C ARG A 76 -22.71 23.95 1.32
N LYS A 77 -23.90 24.52 1.55
CA LYS A 77 -24.25 25.25 2.79
C LYS A 77 -24.59 24.32 3.96
N GLN A 78 -24.99 23.07 3.69
CA GLN A 78 -25.44 22.09 4.69
C GLN A 78 -24.41 21.00 5.00
N ARG A 79 -23.39 20.84 4.14
CA ARG A 79 -22.28 19.90 4.35
C ARG A 79 -21.49 20.27 5.60
N ARG A 80 -21.34 19.32 6.52
CA ARG A 80 -20.63 19.50 7.80
C ARG A 80 -19.13 19.28 7.59
N ASN A 81 -18.32 20.18 8.15
CA ASN A 81 -16.87 20.00 8.20
C ASN A 81 -16.47 18.95 9.25
N LEU A 82 -15.30 18.30 9.09
CA LEU A 82 -14.81 17.29 10.03
C LEU A 82 -14.77 17.78 11.48
N LYS A 83 -14.36 19.04 11.69
CA LYS A 83 -14.41 19.68 13.02
C LYS A 83 -15.84 19.72 13.56
N GLN A 84 -16.82 20.07 12.73
CA GLN A 84 -18.23 20.12 13.13
C GLN A 84 -18.81 18.73 13.40
N ILE A 85 -18.39 17.69 12.68
CA ILE A 85 -18.80 16.30 12.94
C ILE A 85 -18.22 15.82 14.28
N TYR A 86 -16.96 16.16 14.55
CA TYR A 86 -16.28 15.83 15.81
C TYR A 86 -16.82 16.61 17.01
N THR A 87 -17.15 17.89 16.84
CA THR A 87 -17.61 18.78 17.92
C THR A 87 -19.13 18.87 18.05
N ALA A 88 -19.91 18.18 17.21
CA ALA A 88 -21.37 18.21 17.27
C ALA A 88 -21.89 17.44 18.50
N LYS A 89 -21.73 18.06 19.68
CA LYS A 89 -22.76 17.98 20.70
C LYS A 89 -24.05 18.56 20.11
N PRO A 90 -25.22 17.97 20.37
CA PRO A 90 -26.49 18.39 19.77
C PRO A 90 -26.96 19.69 20.42
N TYR A 91 -26.30 20.81 20.11
CA TYR A 91 -26.86 22.12 20.37
C TYR A 91 -27.58 22.56 19.11
N PHE A 92 -28.88 22.27 19.13
CA PHE A 92 -29.93 22.87 18.32
C PHE A 92 -29.54 24.30 17.94
N ARG A 93 -29.31 24.59 16.66
CA ARG A 93 -29.21 25.99 16.22
C ARG A 93 -30.64 26.54 16.21
N PRO A 94 -31.01 27.49 17.06
CA PRO A 94 -32.32 28.11 16.94
C PRO A 94 -32.39 28.87 15.61
N CYS A 95 -33.53 28.77 14.93
CA CYS A 95 -33.82 29.52 13.71
C CYS A 95 -33.55 31.02 13.94
N ARG A 96 -32.89 31.67 12.97
CA ARG A 96 -32.66 33.12 13.05
C ARG A 96 -34.00 33.85 12.89
N PRO A 97 -34.26 34.94 13.64
CA PRO A 97 -35.55 35.65 13.59
C PRO A 97 -35.82 36.45 12.31
N HIS A 98 -34.95 36.39 11.29
CA HIS A 98 -34.98 37.36 10.17
C HIS A 98 -35.57 36.79 8.86
N ASP A 99 -36.19 35.61 8.89
CA ASP A 99 -36.80 34.99 7.70
C ASP A 99 -38.34 35.17 7.64
N ALA A 100 -38.89 36.14 8.38
CA ALA A 100 -40.30 36.53 8.30
C ALA A 100 -40.44 38.01 7.91
N CYS A 101 -40.32 38.27 6.60
CA CYS A 101 -41.13 39.25 5.87
C CYS A 101 -41.00 38.97 4.36
#